data_AF-A0A1V6QPJ6-F1
#
_entry.id   AF-A0A1V6QPJ6-F1
#
_cell.length_a   1.000
_cell.length_b   1.000
_cell.length_c   1.000
_cell.angle_alpha   90.00
_cell.angle_beta   90.00
_cell.angle_gamma   90.00
#
_symmetry.space_group_name_H-M   'P 1'
#
loop_
_entity.id
_entity.type
_entity.pdbx_description
1 polymer ?
#
loop_
_entity_poly.entity_id
_entity_poly.type
_entity_poly.pdbx_seq_one_letter_code
_entity_poly.pdbx_strand_id
1 'polypeptide(L)'
;MPSPEISHALLDAYFHHSFAALPILDRSIFLGTLQQGSFSHLLLNAIYLAATIYCSDSVIADAGFPSRYAASLTFYRRAKSIYDAGYETDAIATIQATFLMCHWWSGLLDHKDPWYWIGISTGMALALGMHQVKSYTSLEDKERKIWRRLWWMVYAMDINLSMLLDRPPHVQGRLCNVPPLSEADFEHVNGLKGAETFDETLNEANVFAINAVQLARIGTAFLVLLS
;
A
#
# COMPACT_ATOMS: atom_id res chain seq x y z
N MET A 1 14.11 10.86 11.99
CA MET A 1 14.17 9.95 10.82
C MET A 1 15.35 9.01 11.01
N PRO A 2 15.36 7.79 10.42
CA PRO A 2 16.55 6.94 10.37
C PRO A 2 17.71 7.64 9.61
N SER A 3 18.93 7.12 9.72
CA SER A 3 20.05 7.61 8.90
C SER A 3 19.79 7.35 7.41
N PRO A 4 20.47 8.06 6.48
CA PRO A 4 20.31 7.83 5.05
C PRO A 4 20.54 6.37 4.63
N GLU A 5 21.53 5.70 5.21
CA GLU A 5 21.88 4.30 4.93
C GLU A 5 20.74 3.36 5.34
N ILE A 6 20.21 3.55 6.56
CA ILE A 6 19.08 2.77 7.07
C ILE A 6 17.80 3.07 6.28
N SER A 7 17.56 4.34 5.94
CA SER A 7 16.45 4.73 5.08
C SER A 7 16.53 3.99 3.74
N HIS A 8 17.70 3.94 3.12
CA HIS A 8 17.90 3.25 1.85
C HIS A 8 17.64 1.75 1.99
N ALA A 9 18.20 1.09 3.02
CA ALA A 9 17.98 -0.33 3.28
C ALA A 9 16.50 -0.68 3.53
N LEU A 10 15.76 0.17 4.25
CA LEU A 10 14.31 0.01 4.46
C LEU A 10 13.52 0.21 3.16
N LEU A 11 13.89 1.21 2.36
CA LEU A 11 13.26 1.44 1.05
C LEU A 11 13.52 0.28 0.09
N ASP A 12 14.75 -0.24 0.08
CA ASP A 12 15.10 -1.41 -0.72
C ASP A 12 14.32 -2.64 -0.25
N ALA A 13 14.22 -2.89 1.06
CA ALA A 13 13.39 -3.98 1.58
C ALA A 13 11.91 -3.84 1.17
N TYR A 14 11.38 -2.60 1.18
CA TYR A 14 10.03 -2.31 0.73
C TYR A 14 9.84 -2.53 -0.78
N PHE A 15 10.78 -2.12 -1.63
CA PHE A 15 10.65 -2.27 -3.08
C PHE A 15 11.07 -3.66 -3.60
N HIS A 16 11.89 -4.41 -2.85
CA HIS A 16 12.47 -5.69 -3.30
C HIS A 16 11.68 -6.92 -2.82
N HIS A 17 11.27 -6.97 -1.54
CA HIS A 17 10.80 -8.23 -0.92
C HIS A 17 9.30 -8.37 -0.80
N SER A 18 8.57 -7.48 -1.43
CA SER A 18 7.26 -7.17 -0.94
C SER A 18 6.22 -7.53 -2.00
N PHE A 19 5.55 -8.65 -1.76
CA PHE A 19 4.08 -8.70 -1.86
C PHE A 19 3.40 -7.43 -1.29
N ALA A 20 4.11 -6.68 -0.41
CA ALA A 20 3.82 -5.35 0.12
C ALA A 20 4.09 -4.14 -0.81
N ALA A 21 4.75 -4.32 -1.95
CA ALA A 21 4.78 -3.32 -3.01
C ALA A 21 3.53 -3.46 -3.87
N LEU A 22 2.40 -3.85 -3.23
CA LEU A 22 1.03 -3.43 -3.52
C LEU A 22 1.22 -2.17 -4.37
N PRO A 23 1.01 -2.24 -5.68
CA PRO A 23 1.67 -1.39 -6.67
C PRO A 23 1.04 0.01 -6.68
N ILE A 24 0.86 0.57 -5.49
CA ILE A 24 0.18 1.79 -5.16
C ILE A 24 1.10 2.99 -5.37
N LEU A 25 2.42 2.76 -5.50
CA LEU A 25 3.45 3.78 -5.73
C LEU A 25 4.09 3.59 -7.11
N ASP A 26 4.50 4.71 -7.71
CA ASP A 26 5.51 4.73 -8.77
C ASP A 26 6.87 4.91 -8.07
N ARG A 27 7.72 3.90 -8.17
CA ARG A 27 9.04 3.87 -7.52
C ARG A 27 9.91 5.03 -8.00
N SER A 28 9.92 5.30 -9.30
CA SER A 28 10.77 6.32 -9.92
C SER A 28 10.36 7.73 -9.49
N ILE A 29 9.06 8.02 -9.46
CA ILE A 29 8.55 9.29 -8.91
C ILE A 29 8.93 9.39 -7.43
N PHE A 30 8.58 8.38 -6.64
CA PHE A 30 8.75 8.44 -5.19
C PHE A 30 10.20 8.68 -4.81
N LEU A 31 11.15 7.92 -5.38
CA LEU A 31 12.57 8.11 -5.14
C LEU A 31 13.08 9.48 -5.64
N GLY A 32 12.55 9.98 -6.76
CA GLY A 32 12.83 11.34 -7.24
C GLY A 32 12.41 12.42 -6.23
N THR A 33 11.20 12.32 -5.68
CA THR A 33 10.71 13.26 -4.65
C THR A 33 11.51 13.18 -3.35
N LEU A 34 11.99 11.98 -2.99
CA LEU A 34 12.84 11.77 -1.82
C LEU A 34 14.18 12.50 -1.97
N GLN A 35 14.81 12.38 -3.14
CA GLN A 35 16.07 13.07 -3.45
C GLN A 35 15.91 14.59 -3.47
N GLN A 36 14.76 15.10 -3.92
CA GLN A 36 14.45 16.53 -3.96
C GLN A 36 14.01 17.11 -2.59
N GLY A 37 13.78 16.26 -1.59
CA GLY A 37 13.29 16.67 -0.28
C GLY A 37 11.80 17.05 -0.24
N SER A 38 11.05 16.76 -1.31
CA SER A 38 9.64 17.15 -1.49
C SER A 38 8.68 15.97 -1.26
N PHE A 39 9.00 15.09 -0.30
CA PHE A 39 8.27 13.85 -0.05
C PHE A 39 7.27 13.97 1.12
N SER A 40 6.23 13.16 1.07
CA SER A 40 5.29 13.01 2.18
C SER A 40 5.96 12.30 3.36
N HIS A 41 6.08 13.00 4.49
CA HIS A 41 6.61 12.41 5.73
C HIS A 41 5.65 11.35 6.31
N LEU A 42 4.35 11.53 6.09
CA LEU A 42 3.34 10.55 6.45
C LEU A 42 3.57 9.24 5.68
N LEU A 43 3.61 9.34 4.36
CA LEU A 43 3.83 8.18 3.48
C LEU A 43 5.17 7.51 3.74
N LEU A 44 6.24 8.27 3.92
CA LEU A 44 7.57 7.70 4.17
C LEU A 44 7.62 6.89 5.48
N ASN A 45 6.99 7.37 6.56
CA ASN A 45 6.91 6.58 7.80
C ASN A 45 6.02 5.34 7.64
N ALA A 46 4.95 5.42 6.85
CA ALA A 46 4.11 4.27 6.55
C ALA A 46 4.85 3.22 5.69
N ILE A 47 5.70 3.66 4.76
CA ILE A 47 6.60 2.79 4.00
C ILE A 47 7.62 2.12 4.92
N TYR A 48 8.25 2.86 5.84
CA TYR A 48 9.16 2.24 6.81
C TYR A 48 8.46 1.21 7.69
N LEU A 49 7.23 1.49 8.13
CA LEU A 49 6.41 0.51 8.86
C LEU A 49 6.25 -0.77 8.04
N ALA A 50 5.82 -0.68 6.77
CA ALA A 50 5.68 -1.85 5.91
C ALA A 50 7.04 -2.57 5.69
N ALA A 51 8.12 -1.81 5.48
CA ALA A 51 9.47 -2.34 5.31
C ALA A 51 9.94 -3.18 6.52
N THR A 52 9.51 -2.81 7.74
CA THR A 52 9.87 -3.57 8.95
C THR A 52 9.35 -4.99 8.97
N ILE A 53 8.44 -5.40 8.08
CA ILE A 53 8.00 -6.80 7.97
C ILE A 53 9.03 -7.64 7.20
N TYR A 54 9.73 -7.04 6.23
CA TYR A 54 10.53 -7.75 5.24
C TYR A 54 12.03 -7.52 5.38
N CYS A 55 12.46 -6.43 6.00
CA CYS A 55 13.89 -6.17 6.17
C CYS A 55 14.55 -7.22 7.09
N SER A 56 15.86 -7.42 6.93
CA SER A 56 16.62 -8.30 7.82
C SER A 56 16.64 -7.77 9.25
N ASP A 57 16.88 -8.67 10.22
CA ASP A 57 17.06 -8.27 11.63
C ASP A 57 18.29 -7.36 11.80
N SER A 58 19.30 -7.46 10.92
CA SER A 58 20.45 -6.54 10.93
C SER A 58 20.03 -5.10 10.66
N VAL A 59 19.16 -4.84 9.67
CA VAL A 59 18.65 -3.49 9.39
C VAL A 59 17.89 -2.93 10.59
N ILE A 60 17.13 -3.76 11.31
CA ILE A 60 16.43 -3.36 12.54
C ILE A 60 17.42 -2.99 13.66
N ALA A 61 18.46 -3.80 13.86
CA ALA A 61 19.49 -3.57 14.87
C ALA A 61 20.33 -2.32 14.55
N ASP A 62 20.77 -2.16 13.30
CA ASP A 62 21.57 -1.01 12.83
C ASP A 62 20.76 0.30 12.87
N ALA A 63 19.42 0.21 12.73
CA ALA A 63 18.51 1.33 12.96
C ALA A 63 18.39 1.72 14.45
N GLY A 64 19.02 0.97 15.36
CA GLY A 64 19.02 1.22 16.80
C GLY A 64 17.78 0.70 17.53
N PHE A 65 17.00 -0.20 16.92
CA PHE A 65 15.80 -0.76 17.55
C PHE A 65 16.11 -2.09 18.26
N PRO A 66 15.54 -2.32 19.45
CA PRO A 66 15.75 -3.56 20.21
C PRO A 66 14.99 -4.75 19.61
N SER A 67 13.98 -4.50 18.79
CA SER A 67 13.18 -5.54 18.13
C SER A 67 12.43 -4.99 16.92
N ARG A 68 12.03 -5.90 16.02
CA ARG A 68 11.17 -5.57 14.88
C ARG A 68 9.89 -4.89 15.31
N TYR A 69 9.24 -5.41 16.37
CA TYR A 69 8.06 -4.80 16.97
C TYR A 69 8.30 -3.34 17.40
N ALA A 70 9.42 -3.04 18.06
CA ALA A 70 9.76 -1.68 18.48
C ALA A 70 9.97 -0.74 17.29
N ALA A 71 10.58 -1.24 16.21
CA ALA A 71 10.73 -0.48 14.96
C ALA A 71 9.36 -0.20 14.32
N SER A 72 8.53 -1.23 14.12
CA SER A 72 7.18 -1.09 13.56
C SER A 72 6.33 -0.11 14.38
N LEU A 73 6.34 -0.24 15.71
CA LEU A 73 5.62 0.66 16.63
C LEU A 73 6.08 2.11 16.48
N THR A 74 7.39 2.33 16.33
CA THR A 74 7.97 3.67 16.19
C THR A 74 7.52 4.32 14.89
N PHE A 75 7.63 3.62 13.77
CA PHE A 75 7.21 4.14 12.46
C PHE A 75 5.70 4.34 12.39
N TYR A 76 4.92 3.40 12.92
CA TYR A 76 3.47 3.54 13.06
C TYR A 76 3.08 4.78 13.86
N ARG A 77 3.65 4.98 15.06
CA ARG A 77 3.35 6.15 15.90
C ARG A 77 3.69 7.46 15.21
N ARG A 78 4.80 7.51 14.46
CA ARG A 78 5.19 8.70 13.68
C ARG A 78 4.18 8.97 12.57
N ALA A 79 3.85 7.97 11.74
CA ALA A 79 2.85 8.11 10.68
C ALA A 79 1.49 8.54 11.24
N LYS A 80 1.01 7.86 12.29
CA LYS A 80 -0.24 8.18 12.98
C LYS A 80 -0.25 9.61 13.53
N SER A 81 0.83 10.08 14.13
CA SER A 81 0.89 11.45 14.67
C SER A 81 0.79 12.51 13.56
N ILE A 82 1.42 12.27 12.40
CA ILE A 82 1.35 13.16 11.24
C ILE A 82 -0.07 13.14 10.64
N TYR A 83 -0.69 11.95 10.55
CA TYR A 83 -2.06 11.79 10.09
C TYR A 83 -3.06 12.51 11.00
N ASP A 84 -2.99 12.27 12.32
CA ASP A 84 -3.91 12.88 13.30
C ASP A 84 -3.74 14.42 13.36
N ALA A 85 -2.56 14.94 13.03
CA ALA A 85 -2.30 16.38 12.94
C ALA A 85 -2.86 17.02 11.65
N GLY A 86 -3.29 16.24 10.66
CA GLY A 86 -3.78 16.76 9.38
C GLY A 86 -2.73 17.50 8.56
N TYR A 87 -1.44 17.16 8.71
CA TYR A 87 -0.34 17.86 8.06
C TYR A 87 -0.20 17.52 6.56
N GLU A 88 -0.59 16.30 6.16
CA GLU A 88 -0.53 15.88 4.77
C GLU A 88 -1.69 16.47 3.98
N THR A 89 -1.39 17.09 2.84
CA THR A 89 -2.38 17.73 1.97
C THR A 89 -2.61 16.94 0.68
N ASP A 90 -1.67 16.07 0.31
CA ASP A 90 -1.84 15.15 -0.81
C ASP A 90 -2.77 14.00 -0.39
N ALA A 91 -3.96 13.99 -0.97
CA ALA A 91 -4.96 12.96 -0.72
C ALA A 91 -4.48 11.56 -1.16
N ILE A 92 -3.69 11.46 -2.23
CA ILE A 92 -3.17 10.18 -2.72
C ILE A 92 -2.11 9.64 -1.76
N ALA A 93 -1.18 10.50 -1.34
CA ALA A 93 -0.19 10.13 -0.33
C ALA A 93 -0.85 9.70 0.99
N THR A 94 -1.95 10.35 1.38
CA THR A 94 -2.71 9.98 2.58
C THR A 94 -3.42 8.63 2.45
N ILE A 95 -4.03 8.34 1.29
CA ILE A 95 -4.65 7.03 1.01
C ILE A 95 -3.58 5.94 1.01
N GLN A 96 -2.45 6.15 0.34
CA GLN A 96 -1.32 5.21 0.32
C GLN A 96 -0.77 4.97 1.72
N ALA A 97 -0.62 6.02 2.52
CA ALA A 97 -0.10 5.89 3.87
C ALA A 97 -1.06 5.14 4.79
N THR A 98 -2.35 5.51 4.81
CA THR A 98 -3.37 4.83 5.62
C THR A 98 -3.54 3.37 5.20
N PHE A 99 -3.43 3.08 3.90
CA PHE A 99 -3.36 1.71 3.41
C PHE A 99 -2.15 0.95 3.99
N LEU A 100 -0.95 1.51 3.91
CA LEU A 100 0.26 0.89 4.45
C LEU A 100 0.24 0.77 5.98
N MET A 101 -0.51 1.60 6.68
CA MET A 101 -0.69 1.50 8.14
C MET A 101 -1.43 0.24 8.58
N CYS A 102 -2.10 -0.49 7.67
CA CYS A 102 -2.69 -1.79 7.99
C CYS A 102 -1.65 -2.86 8.37
N HIS A 103 -0.37 -2.64 8.09
CA HIS A 103 0.72 -3.52 8.50
C HIS A 103 1.00 -3.45 10.01
N TRP A 104 0.40 -2.52 10.73
CA TRP A 104 0.47 -2.45 12.18
C TRP A 104 -0.60 -3.30 12.84
N TRP A 105 -0.19 -4.15 13.78
CA TRP A 105 -1.10 -4.83 14.70
C TRP A 105 -0.45 -4.99 16.07
N SER A 106 -1.07 -4.41 17.11
CA SER A 106 -0.56 -4.48 18.48
C SER A 106 -1.23 -5.55 19.35
N GLY A 107 -2.18 -6.31 18.79
CA GLY A 107 -2.94 -7.36 19.47
C GLY A 107 -4.46 -7.17 19.38
N LEU A 108 -5.21 -8.10 19.96
CA LEU A 108 -6.67 -8.19 19.85
C LEU A 108 -7.44 -7.05 20.54
N LEU A 109 -6.79 -6.31 21.44
CA LEU A 109 -7.41 -5.21 22.20
C LEU A 109 -7.17 -3.83 21.56
N ASP A 110 -6.42 -3.76 20.45
CA ASP A 110 -6.21 -2.50 19.74
C ASP A 110 -7.44 -2.14 18.92
N HIS A 111 -7.94 -0.92 19.10
CA HIS A 111 -9.08 -0.39 18.35
C HIS A 111 -8.68 0.10 16.95
N LYS A 112 -7.38 0.30 16.70
CA LYS A 112 -6.84 0.70 15.38
C LYS A 112 -6.05 -0.44 14.74
N ASP A 113 -6.71 -1.58 14.62
CA ASP A 113 -6.18 -2.77 13.96
C ASP A 113 -6.11 -2.62 12.42
N PRO A 114 -5.61 -3.62 11.68
CA PRO A 114 -5.49 -3.53 10.23
C PRO A 114 -6.80 -3.18 9.51
N TRP A 115 -7.93 -3.73 9.97
CA TRP A 115 -9.24 -3.50 9.36
C TRP A 115 -9.68 -2.04 9.51
N TYR A 116 -9.42 -1.41 10.67
CA TYR A 116 -9.67 0.01 10.87
C TYR A 116 -8.93 0.89 9.84
N TRP A 117 -7.63 0.66 9.64
CA TRP A 117 -6.83 1.49 8.72
C TRP A 117 -7.23 1.30 7.26
N ILE A 118 -7.59 0.07 6.86
CA ILE A 118 -8.17 -0.16 5.54
C ILE A 118 -9.55 0.49 5.39
N GLY A 119 -10.36 0.55 6.44
CA GLY A 119 -11.62 1.30 6.43
C GLY A 119 -11.42 2.79 6.15
N ILE A 120 -10.42 3.41 6.78
CA ILE A 120 -10.04 4.81 6.52
C ILE A 120 -9.60 4.98 5.06
N SER A 121 -8.66 4.15 4.59
CA SER A 121 -8.16 4.21 3.22
C SER A 121 -9.28 4.03 2.18
N THR A 122 -10.19 3.08 2.44
CA THR A 122 -11.37 2.81 1.62
C THR A 122 -12.29 4.03 1.57
N GLY A 123 -12.61 4.62 2.71
CA GLY A 123 -13.47 5.81 2.78
C GLY A 123 -12.91 6.99 1.98
N MET A 124 -11.60 7.23 2.07
CA MET A 124 -10.93 8.27 1.30
C MET A 124 -10.90 7.98 -0.20
N ALA A 125 -10.59 6.74 -0.60
CA ALA A 125 -10.62 6.33 -2.00
C ALA A 125 -12.03 6.42 -2.62
N LEU A 126 -13.06 6.06 -1.85
CA LEU A 126 -14.46 6.22 -2.24
C LEU A 126 -14.84 7.70 -2.41
N ALA A 127 -14.38 8.57 -1.50
CA ALA A 127 -14.63 10.02 -1.55
C ALA A 127 -14.01 10.68 -2.80
N LEU A 128 -12.84 10.21 -3.26
CA LEU A 128 -12.24 10.62 -4.53
C LEU A 128 -12.92 9.98 -5.76
N GLY A 129 -13.88 9.09 -5.57
CA GLY A 129 -14.59 8.42 -6.66
C GLY A 129 -13.76 7.36 -7.35
N MET A 130 -12.72 6.81 -6.72
CA MET A 130 -11.86 5.78 -7.32
C MET A 130 -12.61 4.49 -7.69
N HIS A 131 -13.80 4.26 -7.15
CA HIS A 131 -14.68 3.14 -7.52
C HIS A 131 -15.51 3.39 -8.79
N GLN A 132 -15.36 4.56 -9.43
CA GLN A 132 -16.19 4.99 -10.55
C GLN A 132 -15.35 5.28 -11.80
N VAL A 133 -15.66 4.64 -12.93
CA VAL A 133 -14.96 4.81 -14.22
C VAL A 133 -14.88 6.27 -14.67
N LYS A 134 -15.93 7.06 -14.42
CA LYS A 134 -15.97 8.48 -14.83
C LYS A 134 -14.84 9.31 -14.21
N SER A 135 -14.39 8.97 -13.00
CA SER A 135 -13.33 9.69 -12.28
C SER A 135 -11.98 9.57 -12.98
N TYR A 136 -11.81 8.59 -13.87
CA TYR A 136 -10.57 8.34 -14.60
C TYR A 136 -10.48 9.07 -15.94
N THR A 137 -11.59 9.65 -16.44
CA THR A 137 -11.65 10.22 -17.79
C THR A 137 -10.77 11.46 -17.97
N SER A 138 -10.63 12.27 -16.92
CA SER A 138 -9.84 13.50 -16.90
C SER A 138 -8.40 13.31 -16.41
N LEU A 139 -8.04 12.11 -15.93
CA LEU A 139 -6.69 11.84 -15.41
C LEU A 139 -5.72 11.54 -16.54
N GLU A 140 -4.49 12.02 -16.38
CA GLU A 140 -3.38 11.61 -17.24
C GLU A 140 -3.14 10.09 -17.12
N ASP A 141 -2.54 9.47 -18.15
CA ASP A 141 -2.32 8.02 -18.18
C ASP A 141 -1.56 7.53 -16.93
N LYS A 142 -0.57 8.31 -16.50
CA LYS A 142 0.26 7.99 -15.34
C LYS A 142 -0.53 7.99 -14.03
N GLU A 143 -1.29 9.05 -13.79
CA GLU A 143 -2.14 9.19 -12.59
C GLU A 143 -3.24 8.13 -12.59
N ARG A 144 -3.84 7.88 -13.75
CA ARG A 144 -4.88 6.88 -13.96
C ARG A 144 -4.37 5.49 -13.53
N LYS A 145 -3.18 5.09 -13.96
CA LYS A 145 -2.58 3.80 -13.58
C LYS A 145 -2.36 3.70 -12.06
N ILE A 146 -1.86 4.74 -11.41
CA ILE A 146 -1.70 4.77 -9.95
C ILE A 146 -3.05 4.64 -9.24
N TRP A 147 -4.06 5.40 -9.66
CA TRP A 147 -5.41 5.34 -9.07
C TRP A 147 -6.04 3.96 -9.24
N ARG A 148 -5.84 3.34 -10.41
CA ARG A 148 -6.32 1.98 -10.71
C ARG A 148 -5.70 0.96 -9.76
N ARG A 149 -4.37 0.97 -9.66
CA ARG A 149 -3.62 0.07 -8.79
C ARG A 149 -3.97 0.28 -7.32
N LEU A 150 -3.99 1.53 -6.87
CA LEU A 150 -4.36 1.88 -5.49
C LEU A 150 -5.77 1.43 -5.13
N TRP A 151 -6.77 1.76 -5.95
CA TRP A 151 -8.16 1.34 -5.72
C TRP A 151 -8.29 -0.17 -5.57
N TRP A 152 -7.71 -0.91 -6.51
CA TRP A 152 -7.84 -2.36 -6.52
C TRP A 152 -7.07 -3.04 -5.40
N MET A 153 -5.94 -2.48 -4.96
CA MET A 153 -5.25 -2.98 -3.77
C MET A 153 -6.02 -2.69 -2.49
N VAL A 154 -6.62 -1.51 -2.35
CA VAL A 154 -7.53 -1.19 -1.23
C VAL A 154 -8.71 -2.16 -1.22
N TYR A 155 -9.35 -2.39 -2.36
CA TYR A 155 -10.44 -3.36 -2.51
C TYR A 155 -10.02 -4.76 -2.09
N ALA A 156 -8.91 -5.26 -2.63
CA ALA A 156 -8.44 -6.61 -2.35
C ALA A 156 -8.09 -6.78 -0.87
N MET A 157 -7.38 -5.82 -0.28
CA MET A 157 -7.00 -5.88 1.13
C MET A 157 -8.23 -5.82 2.06
N ASP A 158 -9.24 -5.01 1.72
CA ASP A 158 -10.48 -4.93 2.49
C ASP A 158 -11.21 -6.27 2.54
N ILE A 159 -11.38 -6.94 1.39
CA ILE A 159 -11.99 -8.27 1.35
C ILE A 159 -11.16 -9.29 2.13
N ASN A 160 -9.84 -9.31 1.96
CA ASN A 160 -8.96 -10.27 2.64
C ASN A 160 -9.00 -10.09 4.17
N LEU A 161 -8.88 -8.87 4.67
CA LEU A 161 -8.92 -8.60 6.12
C LEU A 161 -10.30 -8.87 6.70
N SER A 162 -11.37 -8.57 5.95
CA SER A 162 -12.74 -8.83 6.37
C SER A 162 -13.00 -10.33 6.51
N MET A 163 -12.52 -11.15 5.57
CA MET A 163 -12.57 -12.60 5.68
C MET A 163 -11.70 -13.13 6.83
N LEU A 164 -10.49 -12.60 7.00
CA LEU A 164 -9.54 -13.05 8.03
C LEU A 164 -10.04 -12.77 9.45
N LEU A 165 -10.70 -11.63 9.64
CA LEU A 165 -11.12 -11.13 10.95
C LEU A 165 -12.61 -11.37 11.24
N ASP A 166 -13.32 -12.06 10.33
CA ASP A 166 -14.76 -12.29 10.39
C ASP A 166 -15.57 -10.99 10.57
N ARG A 167 -15.27 -10.00 9.71
CA ARG A 167 -15.89 -8.67 9.71
C ARG A 167 -16.53 -8.37 8.36
N PRO A 168 -17.54 -7.49 8.31
CA PRO A 168 -18.08 -7.04 7.04
C PRO A 168 -17.04 -6.20 6.27
N PRO A 169 -16.96 -6.36 4.94
CA PRO A 169 -16.15 -5.49 4.10
C PRO A 169 -16.70 -4.06 4.06
N HIS A 170 -15.80 -3.09 3.97
CA HIS A 170 -16.14 -1.69 3.78
C HIS A 170 -16.59 -1.42 2.34
N VAL A 171 -15.96 -2.08 1.36
CA VAL A 171 -16.29 -1.94 -0.05
C VAL A 171 -17.58 -2.68 -0.37
N GLN A 172 -18.41 -2.05 -1.21
CA GLN A 172 -19.59 -2.69 -1.80
C GLN A 172 -19.31 -2.97 -3.27
N GLY A 173 -18.92 -4.21 -3.58
CA GLY A 173 -18.53 -4.62 -4.95
C GLY A 173 -19.56 -4.24 -6.02
N ARG A 174 -20.86 -4.32 -5.71
CA ARG A 174 -21.97 -3.94 -6.62
C ARG A 174 -21.98 -2.45 -7.04
N LEU A 175 -21.33 -1.58 -6.26
CA LEU A 175 -21.25 -0.14 -6.54
C LEU A 175 -19.97 0.22 -7.31
N CYS A 176 -19.05 -0.74 -7.46
CA CYS A 176 -17.81 -0.56 -8.22
C CYS A 176 -18.05 -0.89 -9.70
N ASN A 177 -17.72 0.05 -10.59
CA ASN A 177 -17.82 -0.19 -12.04
C ASN A 177 -16.47 -0.09 -12.76
N VAL A 178 -15.38 0.02 -12.02
CA VAL A 178 -14.01 0.04 -12.56
C VAL A 178 -13.66 -1.35 -13.12
N PRO A 179 -13.04 -1.46 -14.31
CA PRO A 179 -12.57 -2.75 -14.82
C PRO A 179 -11.50 -3.38 -13.91
N PRO A 180 -11.31 -4.70 -13.86
CA PRO A 180 -10.20 -5.30 -13.10
C PRO A 180 -8.83 -4.84 -13.59
N LEU A 181 -7.80 -4.95 -12.75
CA LEU A 181 -6.41 -4.69 -13.15
C LEU A 181 -5.98 -5.59 -14.32
N SER A 182 -5.14 -5.03 -15.18
CA SER A 182 -4.50 -5.69 -16.32
C SER A 182 -3.02 -5.32 -16.36
N GLU A 183 -2.23 -6.02 -17.16
CA GLU A 183 -0.80 -5.72 -17.35
C GLU A 183 -0.55 -4.27 -17.80
N ALA A 184 -1.48 -3.68 -18.57
CA ALA A 184 -1.38 -2.29 -19.03
C ALA A 184 -1.44 -1.25 -17.89
N ASP A 185 -1.91 -1.65 -16.71
CA ASP A 185 -1.93 -0.79 -15.53
C ASP A 185 -0.54 -0.66 -14.89
N PHE A 186 0.47 -1.43 -15.31
CA PHE A 186 1.81 -1.50 -14.71
C PHE A 186 2.91 -0.92 -15.62
N GLU A 187 4.06 -0.61 -15.05
CA GLU A 187 5.23 -0.15 -15.81
C GLU A 187 6.00 -1.34 -16.39
N HIS A 188 6.43 -1.24 -17.65
CA HIS A 188 7.32 -2.22 -18.29
C HIS A 188 8.78 -1.79 -18.08
N VAL A 189 9.59 -2.63 -17.42
CA VAL A 189 11.01 -2.31 -17.16
C VAL A 189 11.87 -2.79 -18.34
N ASN A 190 11.78 -2.12 -19.47
CA ASN A 190 12.67 -2.42 -20.59
C ASN A 190 14.04 -1.73 -20.42
N GLY A 191 15.11 -2.51 -20.21
CA GLY A 191 16.46 -2.13 -20.67
C GLY A 191 17.55 -1.75 -19.67
N LEU A 192 17.45 -2.11 -18.38
CA LEU A 192 18.57 -1.93 -17.44
C LEU A 192 19.48 -3.18 -17.42
N LYS A 193 20.80 -3.05 -17.59
CA LYS A 193 21.73 -4.19 -17.48
C LYS A 193 21.78 -4.68 -16.02
N GLY A 194 21.50 -5.97 -15.80
CA GLY A 194 21.25 -6.54 -14.47
C GLY A 194 19.76 -6.64 -14.09
N ALA A 195 18.86 -6.24 -15.00
CA ALA A 195 17.42 -6.23 -14.76
C ALA A 195 16.71 -7.58 -14.94
N GLU A 196 17.34 -8.65 -15.41
CA GLU A 196 16.61 -9.90 -15.70
C GLU A 196 15.92 -10.47 -14.46
N THR A 197 16.62 -10.58 -13.33
CA THR A 197 16.05 -11.07 -12.06
C THR A 197 15.08 -10.08 -11.43
N PHE A 198 15.32 -8.77 -11.61
CA PHE A 198 14.46 -7.71 -11.11
C PHE A 198 13.14 -7.59 -11.91
N ASP A 199 13.22 -7.78 -13.23
CA ASP A 199 12.09 -7.75 -14.16
C ASP A 199 11.21 -8.99 -13.98
N GLU A 200 11.81 -10.16 -13.75
CA GLU A 200 11.08 -11.38 -13.34
C GLU A 200 10.31 -11.16 -12.03
N THR A 201 10.95 -10.61 -10.99
CA THR A 201 10.32 -10.35 -9.69
C THR A 201 9.17 -9.33 -9.81
N LEU A 202 9.34 -8.29 -10.61
CA LEU A 202 8.31 -7.28 -10.84
C LEU A 202 7.13 -7.87 -11.63
N ASN A 203 7.40 -8.69 -12.63
CA ASN A 203 6.37 -9.38 -13.39
C ASN A 203 5.55 -10.31 -12.49
N GLU A 204 6.21 -11.10 -11.62
CA GLU A 204 5.53 -11.93 -10.62
C GLU A 204 4.67 -11.11 -9.66
N ALA A 205 5.15 -9.96 -9.19
CA ALA A 205 4.39 -9.05 -8.33
C ALA A 205 3.14 -8.48 -9.02
N ASN A 206 3.25 -8.11 -10.30
CA ASN A 206 2.13 -7.61 -11.10
C ASN A 206 1.08 -8.71 -11.32
N VAL A 207 1.53 -9.91 -11.67
CA VAL A 207 0.67 -11.09 -11.81
C VAL A 207 -0.02 -11.42 -10.49
N PHE A 208 0.70 -11.36 -9.36
CA PHE A 208 0.12 -11.53 -8.04
C PHE A 208 -0.98 -10.50 -7.78
N ALA A 209 -0.73 -9.22 -8.02
CA ALA A 209 -1.72 -8.15 -7.80
C ALA A 209 -2.99 -8.37 -8.66
N ILE A 210 -2.83 -8.73 -9.93
CA ILE A 210 -3.97 -9.04 -10.82
C ILE A 210 -4.78 -10.22 -10.26
N ASN A 211 -4.11 -11.30 -9.86
CA ASN A 211 -4.77 -12.50 -9.33
C ASN A 211 -5.42 -12.26 -7.96
N ALA A 212 -4.78 -11.50 -7.07
CA ALA A 212 -5.33 -11.11 -5.77
C ALA A 212 -6.65 -10.33 -5.92
N VAL A 213 -6.72 -9.45 -6.93
CA VAL A 213 -7.95 -8.72 -7.27
C VAL A 213 -9.04 -9.66 -7.76
N GLN A 214 -8.72 -10.61 -8.64
CA GLN A 214 -9.72 -11.59 -9.11
C GLN A 214 -10.24 -12.43 -7.96
N LEU A 215 -9.36 -12.90 -7.08
CA LEU A 215 -9.73 -13.68 -5.90
C LEU A 215 -10.62 -12.86 -4.95
N ALA A 216 -10.28 -11.60 -4.68
CA ALA A 216 -11.11 -10.73 -3.84
C ALA A 216 -12.51 -10.52 -4.42
N ARG A 217 -12.64 -10.36 -5.75
CA ARG A 217 -13.94 -10.23 -6.42
C ARG A 217 -14.78 -11.51 -6.29
N ILE A 218 -14.15 -12.68 -6.41
CA ILE A 218 -14.81 -13.96 -6.17
C ILE A 218 -15.23 -14.09 -4.70
N GLY A 219 -14.33 -13.77 -3.76
CA GLY A 219 -14.61 -13.79 -2.31
C GLY A 219 -15.77 -12.88 -1.91
N THR A 220 -15.90 -11.71 -2.55
CA THR A 220 -17.05 -10.81 -2.34
C THR A 220 -18.38 -11.50 -2.68
N ALA A 221 -18.42 -12.32 -3.74
CA ALA A 221 -19.62 -13.06 -4.11
C ALA A 221 -19.97 -14.14 -3.08
N PHE A 222 -18.97 -14.78 -2.47
CA PHE A 222 -19.19 -15.75 -1.39
C PHE A 222 -19.70 -15.10 -0.10
N LEU A 223 -19.17 -13.93 0.28
CA LEU A 223 -19.64 -13.21 1.47
C LEU A 223 -21.12 -12.81 1.37
N VAL A 224 -21.60 -12.46 0.17
CA VAL A 224 -23.02 -12.13 -0.08
C VAL A 224 -23.93 -13.37 0.01
N LEU A 225 -23.41 -14.57 -0.24
CA LEU A 225 -24.19 -15.82 -0.15
C LEU A 225 -24.30 -16.36 1.29
N LEU A 226 -23.44 -15.90 2.20
CA LEU A 226 -23.40 -16.32 3.60
C LEU A 226 -24.16 -15.38 4.55
N SER A 227 -24.61 -14.22 4.06
CA SER A 227 -25.39 -13.20 4.78
C SER A 227 -26.87 -13.25 4.44
#